data_AF-A0A840NSD2-F1
#
_entry.id   AF-A0A840NSD2-F1
#
_cell.length_a   1.000
_cell.length_b   1.000
_cell.length_c   1.000
_cell.angle_alpha   90.00
_cell.angle_beta   90.00
_cell.angle_gamma   90.00
#
_symmetry.space_group_name_H-M   'P 1'
#
loop_
_entity.id
_entity.type
_entity.pdbx_description
1 polymer ?
#
loop_
_entity_poly.entity_id
_entity_poly.type
_entity_poly.pdbx_seq_one_letter_code
_entity_poly.pdbx_strand_id
1 'polypeptide(L)'
;MAGFGTNSGELVAAASSIRGTADPVRDEHAAKIADLGLGAGDFGRVHQQAFGGYQDAMAKLAKCVTSMAEAMDDFSQKLEQTGQGYDWSDADASETVGKSGSN
;
A
#
# COMPACT_ATOMS: atom_id res chain seq x y z
N MET A 1 -31.43 -15.04 5.19
CA MET A 1 -30.84 -13.76 5.61
C MET A 1 -29.40 -13.77 5.16
N ALA A 2 -28.99 -12.85 4.28
CA ALA A 2 -27.59 -12.64 3.92
C ALA A 2 -26.91 -11.97 5.12
N GLY A 3 -26.56 -12.77 6.13
CA GLY A 3 -25.97 -12.28 7.37
C GLY A 3 -24.52 -11.89 7.13
N PHE A 4 -24.20 -10.63 7.42
CA PHE A 4 -22.89 -10.01 7.78
C PHE A 4 -21.59 -10.52 7.14
N GLY A 5 -21.65 -11.30 6.07
CA GLY A 5 -20.54 -11.86 5.33
C GLY A 5 -20.04 -10.88 4.29
N THR A 6 -19.63 -9.68 4.69
CA THR A 6 -18.58 -8.98 3.95
C THR A 6 -17.24 -9.67 4.28
N ASN A 7 -17.19 -10.97 4.01
CA ASN A 7 -16.14 -11.67 3.31
C ASN A 7 -14.70 -11.17 3.58
N SER A 8 -14.25 -11.58 4.78
CA SER A 8 -12.86 -11.48 5.24
C SER A 8 -11.87 -12.02 4.20
N GLY A 9 -12.28 -13.05 3.45
CA GLY A 9 -11.53 -13.59 2.31
C GLY A 9 -11.19 -12.58 1.21
N GLU A 10 -12.16 -11.82 0.70
CA GLU A 10 -11.89 -10.78 -0.31
C GLU A 10 -11.18 -9.56 0.28
N LEU A 11 -11.37 -9.24 1.57
CA LEU A 11 -10.59 -8.18 2.24
C LEU A 11 -9.10 -8.55 2.32
N VAL A 12 -8.79 -9.80 2.69
CA VAL A 12 -7.43 -10.34 2.70
C VAL A 12 -6.85 -10.44 1.28
N ALA A 13 -7.65 -10.85 0.30
CA ALA A 13 -7.24 -10.88 -1.10
C ALA A 13 -6.94 -9.47 -1.65
N ALA A 14 -7.78 -8.49 -1.32
CA ALA A 14 -7.56 -7.09 -1.68
C ALA A 14 -6.31 -6.52 -1.03
N ALA A 15 -6.09 -6.77 0.27
CA ALA A 15 -4.87 -6.37 0.99
C ALA A 15 -3.62 -6.97 0.34
N SER A 16 -3.66 -8.26 -0.01
CA SER A 16 -2.55 -8.95 -0.69
C SER A 16 -2.27 -8.36 -2.07
N SER A 17 -3.33 -8.05 -2.84
CA SER A 17 -3.19 -7.40 -4.15
C SER A 17 -2.61 -6.00 -4.03
N ILE A 18 -3.03 -5.22 -3.03
CA ILE A 18 -2.54 -3.86 -2.81
C ILE A 18 -1.05 -3.90 -2.42
N ARG A 19 -0.66 -4.77 -1.48
CA ARG A 19 0.74 -4.98 -1.10
C ARG A 19 1.61 -5.41 -2.28
N GLY A 20 1.12 -6.35 -3.09
CA GLY A 20 1.81 -6.79 -4.32
C GLY A 20 2.00 -5.69 -5.35
N THR A 21 1.14 -4.67 -5.38
CA THR A 21 1.34 -3.46 -6.20
C THR A 21 2.20 -2.39 -5.54
N ALA A 22 2.27 -2.35 -4.21
CA ALA A 22 3.07 -1.40 -3.45
C ALA A 22 4.58 -1.72 -3.53
N ASP A 23 4.95 -3.00 -3.49
CA ASP A 23 6.34 -3.45 -3.57
C ASP A 23 7.10 -2.92 -4.81
N PRO A 24 6.61 -3.09 -6.06
CA PRO A 24 7.32 -2.55 -7.24
C PRO A 24 7.32 -1.01 -7.27
N VAL A 25 6.31 -0.37 -6.70
CA VAL A 25 6.27 1.10 -6.58
C VAL A 25 7.38 1.60 -5.65
N ARG A 26 7.57 0.93 -4.50
CA ARG A 26 8.61 1.24 -3.53
C ARG A 26 10.01 0.91 -4.06
N ASP A 27 10.18 -0.30 -4.58
CA ASP A 27 11.50 -0.89 -4.78
C ASP A 27 12.06 -0.61 -6.18
N GLU A 28 11.20 -0.50 -7.21
CA GLU A 28 11.66 -0.17 -8.56
C GLU A 28 11.38 1.29 -8.96
N HIS A 29 10.15 1.78 -8.79
CA HIS A 29 9.76 3.05 -9.40
C HIS A 29 10.39 4.25 -8.70
N ALA A 30 10.42 4.27 -7.36
CA ALA A 30 11.09 5.33 -6.61
C ALA A 30 12.60 5.38 -6.92
N ALA A 31 13.25 4.21 -7.00
CA ALA A 31 14.66 4.10 -7.35
C ALA A 31 14.94 4.59 -8.78
N LYS A 32 14.14 4.15 -9.77
CA LYS A 32 14.28 4.58 -11.18
C LYS A 32 14.05 6.09 -11.37
N ILE A 33 13.19 6.72 -10.55
CA ILE A 33 12.96 8.17 -10.58
C ILE A 33 14.15 8.94 -10.00
N ALA A 34 14.72 8.44 -8.90
CA ALA A 34 15.92 9.04 -8.30
C ALA A 34 17.15 8.85 -9.19
N ASP A 35 17.22 7.75 -9.93
CA ASP A 35 18.38 7.31 -10.71
C ASP A 35 18.11 7.32 -12.22
N LEU A 36 17.49 8.39 -12.73
CA LEU A 36 17.26 8.57 -14.18
C LEU A 36 18.56 8.67 -15.01
N GLY A 37 19.73 8.53 -14.38
CA GLY A 37 21.03 8.53 -15.04
C GLY A 37 21.44 9.87 -15.65
N LEU A 38 20.65 10.92 -15.43
CA LEU A 38 20.89 12.26 -15.94
C LEU A 38 21.88 12.99 -15.03
N GLY A 39 23.03 13.34 -15.59
CA GLY A 39 24.04 14.18 -14.96
C GLY A 39 24.00 15.62 -15.46
N ALA A 40 24.75 16.49 -14.80
CA ALA A 40 24.91 17.89 -15.22
C ALA A 40 25.51 18.05 -16.63
N GLY A 41 26.13 17.01 -17.19
CA GLY A 41 26.63 16.99 -18.56
C GLY A 41 25.54 16.81 -19.62
N ASP A 42 24.43 16.15 -19.27
CA ASP A 42 23.28 15.95 -20.16
C ASP A 42 22.42 17.21 -20.27
N PHE A 43 22.44 18.03 -19.22
CA PHE A 43 21.92 19.39 -19.25
C PHE A 43 22.97 20.26 -19.94
N GLY A 44 22.82 20.43 -21.27
CA GLY A 44 23.74 21.19 -22.10
C GLY A 44 24.17 22.53 -21.48
N ARG A 45 25.35 23.03 -21.86
CA ARG A 45 26.14 24.09 -21.17
C ARG A 45 25.37 25.32 -20.64
N VAL A 46 24.25 25.68 -21.25
CA VAL A 46 23.39 26.83 -20.88
C VAL A 46 22.42 26.50 -19.74
N HIS A 47 22.08 25.22 -19.53
CA HIS A 47 21.07 24.75 -18.58
C HIS A 47 21.65 24.02 -17.36
N GLN A 48 22.98 24.02 -17.19
CA GLN A 48 23.62 23.43 -16.00
C GLN A 48 23.10 24.01 -14.68
N GLN A 49 22.72 25.29 -14.67
CA GLN A 49 22.12 25.92 -13.48
C GLN A 49 20.73 25.35 -13.14
N ALA A 50 20.01 24.79 -14.11
CA ALA A 50 18.72 24.15 -13.90
C ALA A 50 18.84 22.71 -13.38
N PHE A 51 20.04 22.11 -13.47
CA PHE A 51 20.28 20.73 -13.03
C PHE A 51 19.99 20.53 -11.54
N GLY A 52 20.40 21.48 -10.68
CA GLY A 52 20.13 21.40 -9.24
C GLY A 52 18.62 21.36 -8.94
N GLY A 53 17.84 22.23 -9.60
CA GLY A 53 16.38 22.23 -9.45
C GLY A 53 15.71 20.97 -10.00
N TYR A 54 16.25 20.41 -11.08
CA TYR A 54 15.80 19.12 -11.61
C TYR A 54 16.08 17.97 -10.62
N GLN A 55 17.29 17.91 -10.05
CA GLN A 55 17.67 16.89 -9.07
C GLN A 55 16.78 16.97 -7.82
N ASP A 56 16.53 18.17 -7.30
CA ASP A 56 15.62 18.39 -6.18
C ASP A 56 14.18 17.96 -6.50
N ALA A 57 13.71 18.22 -7.72
CA ALA A 57 12.38 17.80 -8.16
C ALA A 57 12.28 16.27 -8.26
N MET A 58 13.28 15.60 -8.82
CA MET A 58 13.32 14.14 -8.91
C MET A 58 13.39 13.48 -7.53
N ALA A 59 14.18 14.02 -6.60
CA ALA A 59 14.23 13.54 -5.23
C ALA A 59 12.87 13.69 -4.51
N LYS A 60 12.16 14.80 -4.72
CA LYS A 60 10.80 15.00 -4.18
C LYS A 60 9.80 14.02 -4.78
N LEU A 61 9.87 13.76 -6.09
CA LEU A 61 9.03 12.79 -6.76
C LEU A 61 9.28 11.38 -6.22
N ALA A 62 10.53 10.96 -6.10
CA ALA A 62 10.90 9.67 -5.52
C ALA A 62 10.33 9.51 -4.10
N LYS A 63 10.46 10.53 -3.25
CA LYS A 63 9.87 10.54 -1.89
C LYS A 63 8.34 10.43 -1.90
N CYS A 64 7.67 11.09 -2.84
CA CYS A 64 6.21 11.03 -2.98
C CYS A 64 5.76 9.61 -3.35
N VAL A 65 6.47 8.96 -4.27
CA VAL A 65 6.22 7.58 -4.68
C VAL A 65 6.43 6.61 -3.51
N THR A 66 7.50 6.76 -2.74
CA THR A 66 7.73 5.97 -1.52
C THR A 66 6.60 6.14 -0.51
N SER A 67 6.18 7.38 -0.24
CA SER A 67 5.08 7.66 0.70
C SER A 67 3.75 7.07 0.23
N MET A 68 3.50 7.00 -1.07
CA MET A 68 2.31 6.33 -1.60
C MET A 68 2.36 4.82 -1.38
N ALA A 69 3.52 4.18 -1.57
CA ALA A 69 3.69 2.76 -1.26
C ALA A 69 3.50 2.48 0.24
N GLU A 70 4.04 3.32 1.12
CA GLU A 70 3.82 3.22 2.57
C GLU A 70 2.33 3.34 2.93
N ALA A 71 1.60 4.28 2.32
CA ALA A 71 0.16 4.43 2.53
C ALA A 71 -0.64 3.21 2.04
N MET A 72 -0.20 2.58 0.94
CA MET A 72 -0.79 1.34 0.43
C MET A 72 -0.55 0.17 1.38
N ASP A 73 0.63 0.07 1.98
CA ASP A 73 0.95 -0.92 3.02
C ASP A 73 0.09 -0.71 4.28
N ASP A 74 0.00 0.53 4.76
CA ASP A 74 -0.84 0.90 5.91
C ASP A 74 -2.31 0.57 5.67
N PHE A 75 -2.81 0.84 4.46
CA PHE A 75 -4.18 0.52 4.09
C PHE A 75 -4.41 -1.00 4.04
N SER A 76 -3.44 -1.76 3.49
CA SER A 76 -3.49 -3.22 3.46
C SER A 76 -3.49 -3.83 4.85
N GLN A 77 -2.65 -3.31 5.76
CA GLN A 77 -2.65 -3.75 7.17
C GLN A 77 -3.98 -3.50 7.87
N LYS A 78 -4.62 -2.34 7.62
CA LYS A 78 -5.95 -2.04 8.17
C LYS A 78 -7.04 -2.97 7.61
N LEU A 79 -6.95 -3.35 6.34
CA LEU A 79 -7.85 -4.33 5.73
C LEU A 79 -7.68 -5.73 6.35
N GLU A 80 -6.44 -6.18 6.57
CA GLU A 80 -6.14 -7.45 7.25
C GLU A 80 -6.69 -7.46 8.69
N GLN A 81 -6.46 -6.38 9.44
CA GLN A 81 -7.00 -6.23 10.81
C GLN A 81 -8.53 -6.24 10.84
N THR A 82 -9.17 -5.60 9.86
CA THR A 82 -10.62 -5.58 9.74
C THR A 82 -11.16 -6.98 9.43
N GLY A 83 -10.51 -7.72 8.52
CA GLY A 83 -10.87 -9.11 8.20
C GLY A 83 -10.78 -10.03 9.42
N GLN A 84 -9.69 -9.94 10.19
CA GLN A 84 -9.52 -10.73 11.42
C GLN A 84 -10.54 -10.37 12.50
N GLY A 85 -10.92 -9.09 12.62
CA GLY A 85 -11.95 -8.64 13.55
C GLY A 85 -13.33 -9.23 13.24
N TYR A 86 -13.67 -9.38 11.96
CA TYR A 86 -14.89 -10.06 11.52
C TYR A 86 -14.86 -11.55 11.86
N ASP A 87 -13.76 -12.25 11.58
CA ASP A 87 -13.63 -13.68 11.90
C ASP A 87 -13.77 -13.94 13.40
N TRP A 88 -13.21 -13.07 14.25
CA TRP A 88 -13.33 -13.19 15.71
C TRP A 88 -14.76 -12.92 16.20
N SER A 89 -15.43 -11.89 15.67
CA SER A 89 -16.81 -11.57 16.02
C SER A 89 -17.78 -12.68 15.60
N ASP A 90 -17.55 -13.34 14.47
CA ASP A 90 -18.40 -14.42 13.99
C ASP A 90 -18.19 -15.72 14.80
N ALA A 91 -16.93 -16.00 15.18
CA ALA A 91 -16.60 -17.12 16.07
C ALA A 91 -17.25 -16.96 17.46
N ASP A 92 -17.18 -15.76 18.06
CA ASP A 92 -17.76 -15.48 19.38
C ASP A 92 -19.31 -15.51 19.34
N ALA A 93 -19.91 -15.00 18.27
CA ALA A 93 -21.35 -15.08 18.04
C ALA A 93 -21.82 -16.53 17.86
N SER A 94 -21.08 -17.34 17.08
CA SER A 94 -21.37 -18.76 16.87
C SER A 94 -21.26 -19.56 18.17
N GLU A 95 -20.24 -19.30 18.99
CA GLU A 95 -20.08 -19.96 20.29
C GLU A 95 -21.19 -19.58 21.28
N THR A 96 -21.58 -18.31 21.30
CA THR A 96 -22.66 -17.80 22.16
C THR A 96 -24.03 -18.34 21.74
N VAL A 97 -24.32 -18.36 20.44
CA VAL A 97 -25.56 -18.94 19.90
C VAL A 97 -25.59 -20.46 20.09
N GLY A 98 -24.47 -21.16 19.90
CA GLY A 98 -24.36 -22.59 20.17
C GLY A 98 -24.64 -22.96 21.64
N LYS A 99 -24.22 -22.10 22.58
CA LYS A 99 -24.55 -22.23 24.01
C LYS A 99 -26.00 -21.86 24.32
N SER A 100 -26.58 -20.90 23.62
CA SER A 100 -27.96 -20.43 23.87
C SER A 100 -29.05 -21.25 23.16
N GLY A 101 -28.71 -21.93 22.06
CA GLY A 101 -29.64 -22.73 21.24
C GLY A 101 -29.75 -24.19 21.67
N SER A 102 -28.94 -24.63 22.63
CA SER A 102 -29.04 -25.96 23.24
C SER A 102 -30.05 -25.93 24.39
N ASN A 103 -31.34 -25.89 24.05
CA ASN A 103 -32.45 -26.16 24.97
C ASN A 103 -33.40 -27.19 24.33
#